data_AF-A0A3B9H6J2-F1
#
_entry.id   AF-A0A3B9H6J2-F1
#
_cell.length_a   1.000
_cell.length_b   1.000
_cell.length_c   1.000
_cell.angle_alpha   90.00
_cell.angle_beta   90.00
_cell.angle_gamma   90.00
#
_symmetry.space_group_name_H-M   'P 1'
#
loop_
_entity.id
_entity.type
_entity.pdbx_description
1 polymer ?
#
loop_
_entity_poly.entity_id
_entity_poly.type
_entity_poly.pdbx_seq_one_letter_code
_entity_poly.pdbx_strand_id
1 'polypeptide(L)'
;MVVKKIQIFVLISSVVLSFCFVSYAQENEILLINGKRIEATVIQNDGEFLKYEFKKKDNLFVKEIDLLRVYSFTKNKNETVVYKKDTALGNVFSQDEMRMFIYGESDAEETIKSWPYVVSGFVVGYGVSILDTYSGKDLPETSINEKGFFKSAPSMVHFAVPFVFPIVCGKIKPKVKSKHVSDDLFLVNEQFLIGFQKNARFKRIMGGLVGSLSGTVLGIVTYAMARE
;
A
#
# COMPACT_ATOMS: atom_id res chain seq x y z
N MET A 1 -21.16 49.42 -28.43
CA MET A 1 -20.02 48.98 -27.58
C MET A 1 -20.31 47.67 -26.81
N VAL A 2 -21.56 47.42 -26.40
CA VAL A 2 -21.96 46.23 -25.63
C VAL A 2 -21.87 44.92 -26.43
N VAL A 3 -22.23 44.93 -27.72
CA VAL A 3 -22.19 43.73 -28.59
C VAL A 3 -20.78 43.18 -28.79
N LYS A 4 -19.76 44.06 -28.93
CA LYS A 4 -18.35 43.65 -29.02
C LYS A 4 -17.85 42.98 -27.74
N LYS A 5 -18.30 43.43 -26.56
CA LYS A 5 -17.93 42.81 -25.27
C LYS A 5 -18.55 41.42 -25.09
N ILE A 6 -19.78 41.22 -25.56
CA ILE A 6 -20.46 39.90 -25.52
C ILE A 6 -19.79 38.92 -26.49
N GLN A 7 -19.43 39.36 -27.70
CA GLN A 7 -18.70 38.51 -28.65
C GLN A 7 -17.32 38.10 -28.14
N ILE A 8 -16.60 39.01 -27.47
CA ILE A 8 -15.32 38.69 -26.82
C ILE A 8 -15.52 37.69 -25.66
N PHE A 9 -16.59 37.83 -24.87
CA PHE A 9 -16.87 36.91 -23.77
C PHE A 9 -17.26 35.50 -24.26
N VAL A 10 -18.00 35.41 -25.37
CA VAL A 10 -18.36 34.13 -26.01
C VAL A 10 -17.12 33.47 -26.65
N LEU A 11 -16.23 34.25 -27.25
CA LEU A 11 -14.94 33.75 -27.78
C LEU A 11 -13.99 33.27 -26.67
N ILE A 12 -13.91 33.97 -25.55
CA ILE A 12 -13.11 33.54 -24.40
C ILE A 12 -13.72 32.29 -23.76
N SER A 13 -15.05 32.20 -23.68
CA SER A 13 -15.76 31.00 -23.19
C SER A 13 -15.53 29.77 -24.07
N SER A 14 -15.47 29.93 -25.41
CA SER A 14 -15.19 28.80 -26.31
C SER A 14 -13.73 28.35 -26.30
N VAL A 15 -12.78 29.28 -26.07
CA VAL A 15 -11.35 28.94 -25.91
C VAL A 15 -11.09 28.21 -24.59
N VAL A 16 -11.83 28.53 -23.53
CA VAL A 16 -11.71 27.86 -22.22
C VAL A 16 -12.35 26.45 -22.22
N LEU A 17 -13.33 26.17 -23.08
CA LEU A 17 -13.89 24.82 -23.26
C LEU A 17 -13.02 23.87 -24.09
N SER A 18 -12.00 24.38 -24.80
CA SER A 18 -11.13 23.57 -25.66
C SER A 18 -9.95 22.93 -24.93
N PHE A 19 -9.80 23.18 -23.63
CA PHE A 19 -8.95 22.37 -22.74
C PHE A 19 -9.69 21.08 -22.33
N CYS A 20 -10.20 20.34 -23.33
CA CYS A 20 -10.55 18.95 -23.13
C CYS A 20 -9.25 18.18 -22.90
N PHE A 21 -9.10 17.68 -21.68
CA PHE A 21 -8.07 16.77 -21.22
C PHE A 21 -7.81 15.69 -22.28
N VAL A 22 -6.73 15.83 -23.05
CA VAL A 22 -6.08 14.70 -23.68
C VAL A 22 -5.47 13.91 -22.53
N SER A 23 -6.21 12.94 -22.01
CA SER A 23 -5.61 11.85 -21.25
C SER A 23 -4.72 11.11 -22.24
N TYR A 24 -3.41 11.36 -22.16
CA TYR A 24 -2.44 10.50 -22.82
C TYR A 24 -2.56 9.12 -22.18
N ALA A 25 -3.26 8.21 -22.87
CA ALA A 25 -3.26 6.81 -22.54
C ALA A 25 -1.81 6.29 -22.64
N GLN A 26 -1.35 5.60 -21.59
CA GLN A 26 -0.01 4.99 -21.49
C GLN A 26 0.36 4.29 -22.81
N GLU A 27 1.34 4.83 -23.54
CA GLU A 27 1.69 4.27 -24.86
C GLU A 27 2.46 2.95 -24.73
N ASN A 28 3.34 2.84 -23.72
CA ASN A 28 4.06 1.62 -23.38
C ASN A 28 4.10 1.42 -21.85
N GLU A 29 3.64 0.26 -21.38
CA GLU A 29 3.68 -0.10 -19.97
C GLU A 29 4.00 -1.58 -19.76
N ILE A 30 4.53 -1.91 -18.59
CA ILE A 30 4.71 -3.28 -18.13
C ILE A 30 3.85 -3.45 -16.88
N LEU A 31 2.90 -4.38 -16.93
CA LEU A 31 2.06 -4.77 -15.81
C LEU A 31 2.72 -5.97 -15.11
N LEU A 32 3.04 -5.81 -13.83
CA LEU A 32 3.59 -6.87 -13.01
C LEU A 32 2.50 -7.74 -12.38
N ILE A 33 2.86 -8.97 -11.99
CA ILE A 33 1.96 -9.90 -11.31
C ILE A 33 1.40 -9.38 -9.97
N ASN A 34 2.00 -8.33 -9.42
CA ASN A 34 1.56 -7.70 -8.17
C ASN A 34 0.74 -6.42 -8.38
N GLY A 35 0.31 -6.15 -9.63
CA GLY A 35 -0.47 -4.98 -10.01
C GLY A 35 0.30 -3.66 -10.12
N LYS A 36 1.62 -3.66 -9.90
CA LYS A 36 2.44 -2.48 -10.21
C LYS A 36 2.58 -2.31 -11.72
N ARG A 37 2.50 -1.06 -12.16
CA ARG A 37 2.72 -0.65 -13.55
C ARG A 37 4.04 0.08 -13.67
N ILE A 38 4.84 -0.29 -14.65
CA ILE A 38 6.09 0.40 -15.01
C ILE A 38 5.87 1.05 -16.37
N GLU A 39 5.95 2.37 -16.43
CA GLU A 39 5.93 3.11 -17.69
C GLU A 39 7.29 2.95 -18.37
N ALA A 40 7.33 2.11 -19.41
CA ALA A 40 8.57 1.66 -20.03
C ALA A 40 8.33 1.06 -21.41
N THR A 41 9.32 1.19 -22.29
CA THR A 41 9.32 0.58 -23.62
C THR A 41 10.09 -0.73 -23.61
N VAL A 42 9.44 -1.81 -24.04
CA VAL A 42 10.10 -3.13 -24.15
C VAL A 42 11.03 -3.16 -25.38
N ILE A 43 12.31 -3.42 -25.11
CA ILE A 43 13.37 -3.53 -26.11
C ILE A 43 13.50 -4.97 -26.59
N GLN A 44 13.58 -5.91 -25.64
CA GLN A 44 13.84 -7.33 -25.93
C GLN A 44 13.11 -8.23 -24.93
N ASN A 45 12.67 -9.39 -25.40
CA ASN A 45 12.15 -10.49 -24.61
C ASN A 45 12.84 -11.77 -25.09
N ASP A 46 13.63 -12.41 -24.22
CA ASP A 46 14.38 -13.64 -24.53
C ASP A 46 13.70 -14.92 -23.99
N GLY A 47 12.55 -14.77 -23.32
CA GLY A 47 11.78 -15.87 -22.75
C GLY A 47 12.04 -16.14 -21.27
N GLU A 48 13.14 -15.63 -20.71
CA GLU A 48 13.44 -15.68 -19.26
C GLU A 48 13.39 -14.28 -18.65
N PHE A 49 13.84 -13.29 -19.41
CA PHE A 49 13.95 -11.91 -19.01
C PHE A 49 13.34 -10.96 -20.05
N LEU A 50 12.84 -9.85 -19.52
CA LEU A 50 12.32 -8.75 -20.30
C LEU A 50 13.21 -7.53 -20.08
N LYS A 51 13.88 -7.07 -21.15
CA LYS A 51 14.66 -5.85 -21.15
C LYS A 51 13.81 -4.67 -21.60
N TYR A 52 13.84 -3.62 -20.81
CA TYR A 52 13.03 -2.43 -21.03
C TYR A 52 13.82 -1.16 -20.75
N GLU A 53 13.43 -0.11 -21.47
CA GLU A 53 13.91 1.24 -21.28
C GLU A 53 12.85 2.07 -20.57
N PHE A 54 13.27 2.84 -19.57
CA PHE A 54 12.41 3.82 -18.92
C PHE A 54 13.16 5.15 -18.77
N LYS A 55 12.41 6.24 -18.87
CA LYS A 55 12.94 7.58 -18.70
C LYS A 55 12.80 8.01 -17.24
N LYS A 56 13.88 8.49 -16.63
CA LYS A 56 13.83 9.11 -15.30
C LYS A 56 14.54 10.46 -15.37
N LYS A 57 13.75 11.54 -15.24
CA LYS A 57 14.18 12.91 -15.56
C LYS A 57 14.63 12.97 -17.03
N ASP A 58 15.85 13.40 -17.30
CA ASP A 58 16.40 13.51 -18.67
C ASP A 58 17.24 12.30 -19.10
N ASN A 59 17.46 11.33 -18.20
CA ASN A 59 18.28 10.16 -18.47
C ASN A 59 17.41 8.97 -18.87
N LEU A 60 17.85 8.24 -19.89
CA LEU A 60 17.32 6.94 -20.28
C LEU A 60 18.07 5.84 -19.53
N PHE A 61 17.32 4.91 -18.96
CA PHE A 61 17.86 3.77 -18.23
C PHE A 61 17.33 2.48 -18.82
N VAL A 62 18.22 1.52 -19.05
CA VAL A 62 17.86 0.16 -19.45
C VAL A 62 17.94 -0.74 -18.22
N LYS A 63 16.89 -1.55 -18.03
CA LYS A 63 16.80 -2.55 -16.97
C LYS A 63 16.27 -3.86 -17.51
N GLU A 64 16.48 -4.89 -16.71
CA GLU A 64 16.02 -6.23 -16.96
C GLU A 64 15.13 -6.68 -15.80
N ILE A 65 14.07 -7.41 -16.11
CA ILE A 65 13.19 -8.04 -15.13
C ILE A 65 12.89 -9.47 -15.55
N ASP A 66 12.88 -10.38 -14.58
CA ASP A 66 12.45 -11.76 -14.75
C ASP A 66 11.01 -11.82 -15.28
N LEU A 67 10.80 -12.57 -16.36
CA LEU A 67 9.52 -12.71 -17.03
C LEU A 67 8.45 -13.31 -16.11
N LEU A 68 8.83 -14.12 -15.12
CA LEU A 68 7.92 -14.67 -14.11
C LEU A 68 7.27 -13.60 -13.23
N ARG A 69 7.84 -12.39 -13.17
CA ARG A 69 7.28 -11.24 -12.43
C ARG A 69 6.39 -10.37 -13.30
N VAL A 70 6.37 -10.58 -14.61
CA VAL A 70 5.62 -9.79 -15.57
C VAL A 70 4.33 -10.52 -15.91
N TYR A 71 3.21 -9.79 -15.83
CA TYR A 71 1.93 -10.31 -16.29
C TYR A 71 1.76 -10.06 -17.80
N SER A 72 1.88 -8.79 -18.20
CA SER A 72 1.78 -8.36 -19.59
C SER A 72 2.66 -7.13 -19.84
N PHE A 73 2.92 -6.85 -21.11
CA PHE A 73 3.47 -5.57 -21.53
C PHE A 73 2.67 -5.02 -22.70
N THR A 74 2.51 -3.70 -22.74
CA THR A 74 1.83 -2.98 -23.81
C THR A 74 2.87 -2.28 -24.65
N LYS A 75 2.84 -2.50 -25.96
CA LYS A 75 3.68 -1.79 -26.93
C LYS A 75 2.82 -1.24 -28.05
N ASN A 76 2.86 0.07 -28.26
CA ASN A 76 2.05 0.75 -29.27
C ASN A 76 0.54 0.40 -29.16
N LYS A 77 0.01 0.42 -27.92
CA LYS A 77 -1.40 0.07 -27.58
C LYS A 77 -1.79 -1.40 -27.78
N ASN A 78 -0.86 -2.28 -28.16
CA ASN A 78 -1.11 -3.71 -28.20
C ASN A 78 -0.57 -4.37 -26.93
N GLU A 79 -1.46 -4.91 -26.10
CA GLU A 79 -1.10 -5.70 -24.93
C GLU A 79 -0.66 -7.11 -25.37
N THR A 80 0.51 -7.54 -24.89
CA THR A 80 1.00 -8.91 -25.00
C THR A 80 1.06 -9.52 -23.60
N VAL A 81 0.21 -10.52 -23.34
CA VAL A 81 0.23 -11.27 -22.09
C VAL A 81 1.35 -12.31 -22.15
N VAL A 82 2.29 -12.22 -21.21
CA VAL A 82 3.43 -13.15 -21.09
C VAL A 82 3.25 -14.14 -19.96
N TYR A 83 2.35 -13.86 -19.02
CA TYR A 83 2.00 -14.74 -17.91
C TYR A 83 1.52 -16.10 -18.42
N LYS A 84 2.04 -17.16 -17.80
CA LYS A 84 1.59 -18.53 -18.04
C LYS A 84 1.36 -19.22 -16.70
N LYS A 85 0.26 -19.98 -16.65
CA LYS A 85 0.00 -20.90 -15.54
C LYS A 85 1.06 -21.98 -15.56
N ASP A 86 1.84 -22.06 -14.49
CA ASP A 86 2.85 -23.09 -14.27
C ASP A 86 2.94 -23.36 -12.76
N THR A 87 2.35 -24.48 -12.35
CA THR A 87 2.32 -24.87 -10.93
C THR A 87 3.71 -25.22 -10.40
N ALA A 88 4.66 -25.64 -11.24
CA ALA A 88 6.02 -25.94 -10.82
C ALA A 88 6.78 -24.67 -10.39
N LEU A 89 6.40 -23.52 -10.95
CA LEU A 89 6.96 -22.20 -10.63
C LEU A 89 6.09 -21.40 -9.63
N GLY A 90 5.03 -22.01 -9.09
CA GLY A 90 4.11 -21.36 -8.16
C GLY A 90 3.02 -20.49 -8.81
N ASN A 91 2.96 -20.45 -10.14
CA ASN A 91 1.93 -19.76 -10.91
C ASN A 91 0.67 -20.63 -11.02
N VAL A 92 -0.18 -20.57 -10.01
CA VAL A 92 -1.36 -21.46 -9.89
C VAL A 92 -2.61 -20.98 -10.64
N PHE A 93 -2.69 -19.68 -10.95
CA PHE A 93 -3.84 -19.08 -11.61
C PHE A 93 -3.74 -19.19 -13.13
N SER A 94 -4.88 -19.29 -13.81
CA SER A 94 -4.98 -19.04 -15.25
C SER A 94 -4.69 -17.57 -15.57
N GLN A 95 -4.56 -17.22 -16.85
CA GLN A 95 -4.33 -15.82 -17.26
C GLN A 95 -5.48 -14.91 -16.80
N ASP A 96 -6.73 -15.32 -17.01
CA ASP A 96 -7.90 -14.54 -16.62
C ASP A 96 -8.03 -14.43 -15.10
N GLU A 97 -7.79 -15.54 -14.40
CA GLU A 97 -7.77 -15.58 -12.93
C GLU A 97 -6.70 -14.63 -12.36
N MET A 98 -5.49 -14.65 -12.93
CA MET A 98 -4.41 -13.77 -12.52
C MET A 98 -4.72 -12.29 -12.84
N ARG A 99 -5.35 -12.00 -13.98
CA ARG A 99 -5.79 -10.63 -14.31
C ARG A 99 -6.75 -10.10 -13.25
N MET A 100 -7.74 -10.90 -12.86
CA MET A 100 -8.70 -10.53 -11.83
C MET A 100 -8.04 -10.35 -10.46
N PHE A 101 -7.09 -11.22 -10.11
CA PHE A 101 -6.28 -11.05 -8.91
C PHE A 101 -5.51 -9.72 -8.90
N ILE A 102 -4.87 -9.37 -10.03
CA ILE A 102 -4.15 -8.11 -10.21
C ILE A 102 -5.09 -6.92 -10.04
N TYR A 103 -6.28 -6.94 -10.63
CA TYR A 103 -7.28 -5.89 -10.44
C TYR A 103 -7.69 -5.75 -8.98
N GLY A 104 -7.83 -6.85 -8.25
CA GLY A 104 -8.04 -6.84 -6.81
C GLY A 104 -6.92 -6.13 -6.05
N GLU A 105 -5.65 -6.44 -6.35
CA GLU A 105 -4.50 -5.79 -5.72
C GLU A 105 -4.43 -4.29 -6.03
N SER A 106 -4.71 -3.89 -7.27
CA SER A 106 -4.74 -2.50 -7.72
C SER A 106 -5.85 -1.69 -7.03
N ASP A 107 -7.08 -2.19 -7.00
CA ASP A 107 -8.20 -1.52 -6.33
C ASP A 107 -7.95 -1.35 -4.83
N ALA A 108 -7.39 -2.37 -4.18
CA ALA A 108 -6.97 -2.26 -2.78
C ALA A 108 -5.85 -1.24 -2.58
N GLU A 109 -4.93 -1.11 -3.54
CA GLU A 109 -3.84 -0.14 -3.47
C GLU A 109 -4.40 1.30 -3.50
N GLU A 110 -5.35 1.57 -4.39
CA GLU A 110 -5.91 2.92 -4.56
C GLU A 110 -6.86 3.31 -3.43
N THR A 111 -7.64 2.37 -2.91
CA THR A 111 -8.74 2.67 -1.99
C THR A 111 -8.40 2.47 -0.52
N ILE A 112 -7.53 1.52 -0.19
CA ILE A 112 -7.17 1.22 1.21
C ILE A 112 -6.00 2.09 1.67
N LYS A 113 -6.25 2.89 2.69
CA LYS A 113 -5.24 3.74 3.34
C LYS A 113 -4.57 2.99 4.49
N SER A 114 -3.25 3.11 4.61
CA SER A 114 -2.45 2.50 5.68
C SER A 114 -2.48 3.30 7.00
N TRP A 115 -2.65 4.63 6.92
CA TRP A 115 -2.52 5.55 8.07
C TRP A 115 -3.43 5.21 9.29
N PRO A 116 -4.69 4.75 9.15
CA PRO A 116 -5.50 4.44 10.33
C PRO A 116 -4.89 3.30 11.14
N TYR A 117 -4.23 2.36 10.46
CA TYR A 117 -3.56 1.24 11.10
C TYR A 117 -2.25 1.67 11.76
N VAL A 118 -1.54 2.63 11.19
CA VAL A 118 -0.40 3.31 11.84
C VAL A 118 -0.84 3.95 13.15
N VAL A 119 -1.92 4.73 13.14
CA VAL A 119 -2.46 5.35 14.36
C VAL A 119 -2.88 4.29 15.38
N SER A 120 -3.57 3.24 14.95
CA SER A 120 -3.98 2.16 15.87
C SER A 120 -2.79 1.46 16.52
N GLY A 121 -1.74 1.16 15.74
CA GLY A 121 -0.53 0.55 16.25
C GLY A 121 0.18 1.49 17.22
N PHE A 122 0.27 2.77 16.89
CA PHE A 122 0.88 3.79 17.76
C PHE A 122 0.19 3.87 19.11
N VAL A 123 -1.14 3.97 19.12
CA VAL A 123 -1.93 4.02 20.36
C VAL A 123 -1.71 2.77 21.20
N VAL A 124 -1.67 1.59 20.59
CA VAL A 124 -1.41 0.34 21.31
C VAL A 124 0.03 0.27 21.84
N GLY A 125 1.03 0.58 21.02
CA GLY A 125 2.44 0.58 21.43
C GLY A 125 2.74 1.55 22.57
N TYR A 126 2.24 2.77 22.45
CA TYR A 126 2.40 3.81 23.48
C TYR A 126 1.59 3.48 24.73
N GLY A 127 0.33 3.05 24.57
CA GLY A 127 -0.55 2.68 25.68
C GLY A 127 0.00 1.50 26.50
N VAL A 128 0.49 0.45 25.84
CA VAL A 128 1.15 -0.67 26.54
C VAL A 128 2.39 -0.18 27.27
N SER A 129 3.17 0.73 26.68
CA SER A 129 4.36 1.28 27.35
C SER A 129 4.03 2.07 28.62
N ILE A 130 2.94 2.82 28.62
CA ILE A 130 2.42 3.51 29.81
C ILE A 130 1.96 2.51 30.86
N LEU A 131 1.22 1.49 30.45
CA LEU A 131 0.63 0.50 31.36
C LEU A 131 1.69 -0.40 32.00
N ASP A 132 2.68 -0.84 31.22
CA ASP A 132 3.78 -1.69 31.69
C ASP A 132 4.68 -0.98 32.72
N THR A 133 4.82 0.35 32.59
CA THR A 133 5.63 1.17 33.50
C THR A 133 4.83 1.78 34.66
N TYR A 134 3.58 1.38 34.86
CA TYR A 134 2.75 1.85 35.97
C TYR A 134 3.19 1.22 37.29
N SER A 135 3.29 2.03 38.36
CA SER A 135 3.56 1.56 39.72
C SER A 135 2.34 1.77 40.64
N GLY A 136 1.87 0.69 41.27
CA GLY A 136 0.69 0.64 42.14
C GLY A 136 0.98 -0.05 43.49
N LYS A 137 -0.01 -0.04 44.39
CA LYS A 137 0.11 -0.51 45.80
C LYS A 137 0.44 -2.01 45.97
N ASP A 138 0.22 -2.82 44.94
CA ASP A 138 0.31 -4.30 45.01
C ASP A 138 1.59 -4.87 44.34
N LEU A 139 2.56 -4.02 44.00
CA LEU A 139 3.84 -4.42 43.39
C LEU A 139 4.95 -4.53 44.46
N PRO A 140 5.91 -5.47 44.33
CA PRO A 140 6.95 -5.69 45.31
C PRO A 140 7.77 -4.41 45.56
N GLU A 141 8.03 -4.11 46.83
CA GLU A 141 8.69 -2.88 47.28
C GLU A 141 10.09 -2.72 46.65
N THR A 142 10.19 -1.88 45.61
CA THR A 142 11.44 -1.24 45.23
C THR A 142 11.52 0.15 45.87
N SER A 143 12.73 0.56 46.24
CA SER A 143 13.09 1.61 47.21
C SER A 143 12.60 3.05 46.96
N ILE A 144 11.68 3.28 46.02
CA ILE A 144 11.07 4.59 45.75
C ILE A 144 9.55 4.38 45.56
N ASN A 145 8.80 4.66 46.62
CA ASN A 145 7.34 4.48 46.73
C ASN A 145 6.54 5.61 46.03
N GLU A 146 6.82 5.89 44.76
CA GLU A 146 6.02 6.83 43.97
C GLU A 146 5.05 6.08 43.05
N LYS A 147 3.75 6.27 43.29
CA LYS A 147 2.70 5.71 42.44
C LYS A 147 2.51 6.55 41.20
N GLY A 148 2.31 5.90 40.07
CA GLY A 148 2.01 6.60 38.83
C GLY A 148 2.58 5.93 37.60
N PHE A 149 2.33 6.55 36.46
CA PHE A 149 2.89 6.15 35.18
C PHE A 149 4.40 6.43 35.13
N PHE A 150 5.14 5.58 34.42
CA PHE A 150 6.59 5.70 34.25
C PHE A 150 7.42 5.55 35.54
N LYS A 151 6.86 4.96 36.60
CA LYS A 151 7.53 4.78 37.89
C LYS A 151 8.05 3.35 38.11
N SER A 152 7.58 2.38 37.32
CA SER A 152 8.11 1.01 37.27
C SER A 152 9.11 0.86 36.12
N ALA A 153 10.11 -0.01 36.28
CA ALA A 153 11.04 -0.32 35.20
C ALA A 153 10.29 -1.00 34.02
N PRO A 154 10.59 -0.62 32.76
CA PRO A 154 10.00 -1.24 31.58
C PRO A 154 10.36 -2.72 31.52
N SER A 155 9.37 -3.56 31.22
CA SER A 155 9.53 -5.00 31.06
C SER A 155 9.87 -5.39 29.61
N MET A 156 10.01 -6.68 29.34
CA MET A 156 10.23 -7.18 27.98
C MET A 156 9.01 -6.99 27.05
N VAL A 157 7.85 -6.61 27.60
CA VAL A 157 6.61 -6.41 26.82
C VAL A 157 6.80 -5.33 25.76
N HIS A 158 7.56 -4.27 26.05
CA HIS A 158 7.87 -3.21 25.08
C HIS A 158 8.48 -3.77 23.78
N PHE A 159 9.38 -4.76 23.89
CA PHE A 159 10.00 -5.37 22.72
C PHE A 159 9.05 -6.33 21.99
N ALA A 160 8.08 -6.92 22.68
CA ALA A 160 7.14 -7.87 22.08
C ALA A 160 6.03 -7.19 21.28
N VAL A 161 5.55 -6.01 21.72
CA VAL A 161 4.38 -5.35 21.12
C VAL A 161 4.51 -5.11 19.61
N PRO A 162 5.64 -4.59 19.08
CA PRO A 162 5.79 -4.38 17.64
C PRO A 162 5.69 -5.65 16.80
N PHE A 163 5.90 -6.83 17.38
CA PHE A 163 5.79 -8.11 16.68
C PHE A 163 4.44 -8.80 16.90
N VAL A 164 3.85 -8.67 18.08
CA VAL A 164 2.55 -9.28 18.41
C VAL A 164 1.41 -8.54 17.73
N PHE A 165 1.43 -7.20 17.74
CA PHE A 165 0.32 -6.42 17.19
C PHE A 165 0.07 -6.66 15.69
N PRO A 166 1.09 -6.70 14.80
CA PRO A 166 0.90 -7.03 13.39
C PRO A 166 0.32 -8.43 13.16
N ILE A 167 0.63 -9.41 14.02
CA ILE A 167 0.05 -10.77 13.93
C ILE A 167 -1.46 -10.71 14.19
N VAL A 168 -1.88 -9.98 15.23
CA VAL A 168 -3.31 -9.78 15.55
C VAL A 168 -4.00 -9.06 14.39
N CYS A 169 -3.42 -7.97 13.89
CA CYS A 169 -3.90 -7.26 12.71
C CYS A 169 -4.05 -8.18 11.49
N GLY A 170 -3.10 -9.10 11.29
CA GLY A 170 -3.10 -10.05 10.20
C GLY A 170 -4.22 -11.10 10.31
N LYS A 171 -4.69 -11.47 11.50
CA LYS A 171 -5.79 -12.45 11.63
C LYS A 171 -7.15 -11.90 11.20
N ILE A 172 -7.31 -10.58 11.19
CA ILE A 172 -8.57 -9.94 10.79
C ILE A 172 -8.65 -9.92 9.25
N LYS A 173 -9.64 -10.60 8.66
CA LYS A 173 -9.88 -10.54 7.20
C LYS A 173 -10.45 -9.17 6.81
N PRO A 174 -9.83 -8.43 5.87
CA PRO A 174 -10.41 -7.18 5.36
C PRO A 174 -11.75 -7.44 4.66
N LYS A 175 -12.76 -6.62 4.96
CA LYS A 175 -14.05 -6.67 4.27
C LYS A 175 -13.97 -5.84 2.98
N VAL A 176 -14.28 -6.46 1.85
CA VAL A 176 -14.43 -5.77 0.56
C VAL A 176 -15.80 -5.08 0.54
N LYS A 177 -15.86 -3.84 0.04
CA LYS A 177 -17.11 -3.06 -0.10
C LYS A 177 -17.15 -2.52 -1.52
N SER A 178 -18.33 -2.45 -2.12
CA SER A 178 -18.54 -1.90 -3.47
C SER A 178 -17.86 -0.54 -3.69
N LYS A 179 -17.96 0.38 -2.71
CA LYS A 179 -17.27 1.69 -2.75
C LYS A 179 -15.73 1.66 -2.84
N HIS A 180 -15.10 0.50 -2.70
CA HIS A 180 -13.64 0.33 -2.80
C HIS A 180 -13.24 -0.45 -4.06
N VAL A 181 -14.18 -0.69 -4.96
CA VAL A 181 -13.98 -1.52 -6.15
C VAL A 181 -14.34 -0.67 -7.38
N SER A 182 -13.57 -0.86 -8.45
CA SER A 182 -13.75 -0.17 -9.73
C SER A 182 -15.01 -0.61 -10.48
N ASP A 183 -15.33 -1.91 -10.42
CA ASP A 183 -16.55 -2.50 -10.99
C ASP A 183 -17.20 -3.48 -10.00
N ASP A 184 -18.47 -3.25 -9.66
CA ASP A 184 -19.24 -4.10 -8.75
C ASP A 184 -19.33 -5.56 -9.24
N LEU A 185 -19.23 -5.81 -10.55
CA LEU A 185 -19.18 -7.15 -11.12
C LEU A 185 -17.94 -7.92 -10.67
N PHE A 186 -16.86 -7.25 -10.26
CA PHE A 186 -15.67 -7.95 -9.76
C PHE A 186 -15.89 -8.60 -8.40
N LEU A 187 -16.91 -8.18 -7.64
CA LEU A 187 -17.22 -8.74 -6.33
C LEU A 187 -17.67 -10.20 -6.38
N VAL A 188 -18.13 -10.70 -7.54
CA VAL A 188 -18.46 -12.12 -7.72
C VAL A 188 -17.24 -12.99 -8.02
N ASN A 189 -16.11 -12.38 -8.42
CA ASN A 189 -14.91 -13.11 -8.80
C ASN A 189 -14.03 -13.41 -7.57
N GLU A 190 -13.78 -14.69 -7.31
CA GLU A 190 -13.00 -15.12 -6.14
C GLU A 190 -11.56 -14.61 -6.17
N GLN A 191 -10.90 -14.67 -7.34
CA GLN A 191 -9.50 -14.28 -7.49
C GLN A 191 -9.30 -12.78 -7.25
N PHE A 192 -10.25 -11.95 -7.70
CA PHE A 192 -10.30 -10.53 -7.37
C PHE A 192 -10.38 -10.32 -5.86
N LEU A 193 -11.30 -11.01 -5.16
CA LEU A 193 -11.43 -10.90 -3.71
C LEU A 193 -10.14 -11.31 -2.98
N ILE A 194 -9.47 -12.36 -3.44
CA ILE A 194 -8.19 -12.83 -2.88
C ILE A 194 -7.11 -11.74 -3.05
N GLY A 195 -6.96 -11.18 -4.25
CA GLY A 195 -5.99 -10.10 -4.52
C GLY A 195 -6.25 -8.86 -3.66
N PHE A 196 -7.51 -8.41 -3.62
CA PHE A 196 -7.91 -7.27 -2.80
C PHE A 196 -7.59 -7.49 -1.32
N GLN A 197 -7.99 -8.65 -0.78
CA GLN A 197 -7.76 -8.98 0.63
C GLN A 197 -6.27 -9.10 0.95
N LYS A 198 -5.46 -9.66 0.04
CA LYS A 198 -4.00 -9.77 0.21
C LYS A 198 -3.38 -8.39 0.39
N ASN A 199 -3.61 -7.46 -0.51
CA ASN A 199 -2.99 -6.13 -0.43
C ASN A 199 -3.57 -5.30 0.74
N ALA A 200 -4.88 -5.32 0.95
CA ALA A 200 -5.52 -4.64 2.07
C ALA A 200 -5.01 -5.15 3.44
N ARG A 201 -4.79 -6.47 3.56
CA ARG A 201 -4.21 -7.10 4.75
C ARG A 201 -2.76 -6.67 4.95
N PHE A 202 -1.97 -6.61 3.88
CA PHE A 202 -0.58 -6.16 3.93
C PHE A 202 -0.48 -4.72 4.46
N LYS A 203 -1.29 -3.79 3.95
CA LYS A 203 -1.34 -2.39 4.43
C LYS A 203 -1.68 -2.29 5.91
N ARG A 204 -2.58 -3.14 6.40
CA ARG A 204 -2.93 -3.21 7.82
C ARG A 204 -1.78 -3.72 8.69
N ILE A 205 -1.16 -4.83 8.30
CA ILE A 205 -0.03 -5.43 9.03
C ILE A 205 1.13 -4.44 9.09
N MET A 206 1.52 -3.86 7.94
CA MET A 206 2.64 -2.92 7.88
C MET A 206 2.33 -1.60 8.59
N GLY A 207 1.11 -1.08 8.44
CA GLY A 207 0.67 0.09 9.20
C GLY A 207 0.75 -0.17 10.70
N GLY A 208 0.21 -1.31 11.17
CA GLY A 208 0.27 -1.70 12.57
C GLY A 208 1.69 -1.88 13.10
N LEU A 209 2.61 -2.44 12.32
CA LEU A 209 4.03 -2.58 12.68
C LEU A 209 4.70 -1.21 12.85
N VAL A 210 4.59 -0.33 11.86
CA VAL A 210 5.18 1.02 11.91
C VAL A 210 4.60 1.82 13.07
N GLY A 211 3.28 1.74 13.25
CA GLY A 211 2.58 2.36 14.37
C GLY A 211 3.08 1.86 15.73
N SER A 212 3.01 0.56 15.97
CA SER A 212 3.37 -0.02 17.27
C SER A 212 4.84 0.15 17.62
N LEU A 213 5.74 0.09 16.63
CA LEU A 213 7.15 0.42 16.83
C LEU A 213 7.33 1.88 17.25
N SER A 214 6.74 2.82 16.50
CA SER A 214 6.85 4.26 16.83
C SER A 214 6.24 4.61 18.19
N GLY A 215 5.08 4.04 18.53
CA GLY A 215 4.44 4.24 19.83
C GLY A 215 5.26 3.68 21.00
N THR A 216 5.88 2.51 20.82
CA THR A 216 6.77 1.91 21.83
C THR A 216 8.01 2.75 22.04
N VAL A 217 8.67 3.18 20.95
CA VAL A 217 9.85 4.07 21.03
C VAL A 217 9.51 5.34 21.78
N LEU A 218 8.38 5.99 21.45
CA LEU A 218 7.95 7.18 22.17
C LEU A 218 7.69 6.88 23.65
N GLY A 219 7.06 5.74 23.97
CA GLY A 219 6.81 5.32 25.36
C GLY A 219 8.09 5.16 26.18
N ILE A 220 9.14 4.57 25.59
CA ILE A 220 10.46 4.44 26.24
C ILE A 220 11.13 5.81 26.42
N VAL A 221 11.03 6.69 25.41
CA VAL A 221 11.55 8.06 25.52
C VAL A 221 10.82 8.83 26.63
N THR A 222 9.50 8.75 26.69
CA THR A 222 8.70 9.37 27.76
C THR A 222 9.07 8.80 29.12
N TYR A 223 9.29 7.50 29.24
CA TYR A 223 9.79 6.87 30.46
C TYR A 223 11.15 7.44 30.88
N ALA A 224 12.10 7.54 29.95
CA ALA A 224 13.43 8.07 30.24
C ALA A 224 13.37 9.52 30.73
N MET A 225 12.56 10.36 30.09
CA MET A 225 12.35 11.76 30.48
C MET A 225 11.62 11.91 31.82
N ALA A 226 10.72 11.00 32.17
CA ALA A 226 9.94 11.05 33.41
C ALA A 226 10.69 10.50 34.64
N ARG A 227 11.82 9.82 34.41
CA ARG A 227 12.68 9.27 35.44
C ARG A 227 13.78 10.25 35.89
N GLU A 228 14.15 11.20 35.02
CA GLU A 228 14.97 12.37 35.38
C GLU A 228 14.23 13.29 36.37
#